data_AF-A0AAU6Q3P1-F1
#
_entry.id   AF-A0AAU6Q3P1-F1
#
_cell.length_a   1.000
_cell.length_b   1.000
_cell.length_c   1.000
_cell.angle_alpha   90.00
_cell.angle_beta   90.00
_cell.angle_gamma   90.00
#
_symmetry.space_group_name_H-M   'P 1'
#
loop_
_entity.id
_entity.type
_entity.pdbx_description
1 polymer ?
#
loop_
_entity_poly.entity_id
_entity_poly.type
_entity_poly.pdbx_seq_one_letter_code
_entity_poly.pdbx_strand_id
1 'polypeptide(L)'
;MPHELNIPHQIELAAFPEGVEVSHEQAAEGVLLRAEQGGRGLELWLTTEALKMYGPGPAISMALSHLKQAVEAGLPEKEDGAYHRTVLLGD
;
A
#
# COMPACT_ATOMS: atom_id res chain seq x y z
N MET A 1 16.25 -7.88 -19.15
CA MET A 1 16.24 -7.49 -17.73
C MET A 1 14.78 -7.40 -17.31
N PRO A 2 14.28 -8.21 -16.35
CA PRO A 2 12.99 -7.87 -15.76
C PRO A 2 13.15 -6.47 -15.14
N HIS A 3 12.26 -5.54 -15.50
CA HIS A 3 12.23 -4.23 -14.85
C HIS A 3 11.95 -4.48 -13.36
N GLU A 4 12.96 -4.24 -12.52
CA GLU A 4 12.79 -4.25 -11.08
C GLU A 4 11.76 -3.17 -10.73
N LEU A 5 10.71 -3.54 -9.99
CA LEU A 5 9.63 -2.63 -9.68
C LEU A 5 10.12 -1.55 -8.73
N ASN A 6 10.17 -0.30 -9.20
CA ASN A 6 10.51 0.84 -8.36
C ASN A 6 9.27 1.32 -7.60
N ILE A 7 9.00 0.69 -6.45
CA ILE A 7 7.87 1.04 -5.57
C ILE A 7 7.93 2.49 -5.07
N PRO A 8 9.10 3.03 -4.62
CA PRO A 8 9.21 4.45 -4.28
C PRO A 8 8.70 5.38 -5.39
N HIS A 9 9.09 5.12 -6.63
CA HIS A 9 8.62 5.92 -7.76
C HIS A 9 7.10 5.79 -7.99
N GLN A 10 6.51 4.62 -7.79
CA GLN A 10 5.05 4.45 -7.86
C GLN A 10 4.33 5.24 -6.76
N ILE A 11 4.89 5.29 -5.54
CA ILE A 11 4.36 6.09 -4.44
C ILE A 11 4.38 7.58 -4.78
N GLU A 12 5.49 8.08 -5.34
CA GLU A 12 5.61 9.47 -5.80
C GLU A 12 4.53 9.81 -6.86
N LEU A 13 4.34 8.94 -7.85
CA LEU A 13 3.34 9.13 -8.90
C LEU A 13 1.90 9.09 -8.38
N ALA A 14 1.63 8.39 -7.29
CA ALA A 14 0.28 8.31 -6.71
C ALA A 14 -0.21 9.65 -6.13
N ALA A 15 0.71 10.60 -5.87
CA ALA A 15 0.42 11.96 -5.44
C ALA A 15 -0.59 12.01 -4.27
N PHE A 16 -0.17 11.47 -3.12
CA PHE A 16 -0.97 11.48 -1.90
C PHE A 16 -1.17 12.93 -1.39
N PRO A 17 -2.29 13.22 -0.70
CA PRO A 17 -2.53 14.51 -0.06
C PRO A 17 -1.41 14.93 0.91
N GLU A 18 -1.28 16.23 1.15
CA GLU A 18 -0.30 16.77 2.09
C GLU A 18 -0.50 16.22 3.51
N GLY A 19 0.61 15.99 4.22
CA GLY A 19 0.62 15.43 5.57
C GLY A 19 0.37 13.92 5.64
N VAL A 20 0.27 13.25 4.48
CA VAL A 20 0.20 11.79 4.38
C VAL A 20 1.58 11.24 4.05
N GLU A 21 2.07 10.33 4.87
CA GLU A 21 3.29 9.59 4.61
C GLU A 21 2.95 8.19 4.12
N VAL A 22 3.58 7.76 3.03
CA VAL A 22 3.42 6.41 2.49
C VAL A 22 4.75 5.69 2.50
N SER A 23 4.77 4.53 3.15
CA SER A 23 5.94 3.67 3.25
C SER A 23 5.66 2.29 2.65
N HIS A 24 6.73 1.54 2.38
CA HIS A 24 6.64 0.18 1.90
C HIS A 24 7.69 -0.71 2.58
N GLU A 25 7.34 -1.97 2.76
CA GLU A 25 8.24 -3.01 3.22
C GLU A 25 8.11 -4.23 2.29
N GLN A 26 9.23 -4.67 1.73
CA GLN A 26 9.29 -5.89 0.93
C GLN A 26 9.57 -7.08 1.84
N ALA A 27 8.80 -8.15 1.64
CA ALA A 27 8.92 -9.39 2.39
C ALA A 27 8.89 -10.59 1.43
N ALA A 28 9.28 -11.76 1.92
CA ALA A 28 9.28 -12.99 1.11
C ALA A 28 7.87 -13.36 0.59
N GLU A 29 6.83 -13.02 1.34
CA GLU A 29 5.44 -13.38 1.05
C GLU A 29 4.63 -12.26 0.39
N GLY A 30 5.25 -11.11 0.11
CA GLY A 30 4.53 -9.99 -0.49
C GLY A 30 5.17 -8.63 -0.25
N VAL A 31 4.33 -7.60 -0.35
CA VAL A 31 4.68 -6.21 -0.09
C VAL A 31 3.65 -5.62 0.86
N LEU A 32 4.12 -5.03 1.95
CA LEU A 32 3.31 -4.17 2.80
C LEU A 32 3.41 -2.74 2.28
N LEU A 33 2.27 -2.11 2.03
CA LEU A 33 2.16 -0.67 1.82
C LEU A 33 1.43 -0.07 3.02
N ARG A 34 1.87 1.09 3.48
CA ARG A 34 1.23 1.76 4.61
C ARG A 34 1.06 3.25 4.33
N ALA A 35 -0.13 3.78 4.58
CA ALA A 35 -0.40 5.21 4.62
C ALA A 35 -0.63 5.66 6.08
N GLU A 36 0.00 6.75 6.48
CA GLU A 36 -0.11 7.32 7.83
C GLU A 36 -0.41 8.83 7.75
N GLN A 37 -1.27 9.34 8.63
CA GLN A 37 -1.57 10.77 8.79
C GLN A 37 -1.96 11.06 10.24
N GLY A 38 -1.19 11.92 10.93
CA GLY A 38 -1.56 12.41 12.27
C GLY A 38 -1.82 11.30 13.32
N GLY A 39 -1.08 10.19 13.26
CA GLY A 39 -1.24 9.04 14.17
C GLY A 39 -2.31 8.01 13.74
N ARG A 40 -3.05 8.28 12.67
CA ARG A 40 -3.98 7.35 12.01
C ARG A 40 -3.29 6.66 10.85
N GLY A 41 -3.73 5.47 10.48
CA GLY A 41 -3.09 4.74 9.39
C GLY A 41 -3.79 3.48 8.93
N LEU A 42 -3.48 3.10 7.69
CA LEU A 42 -3.96 1.88 7.06
C LEU A 42 -2.78 1.14 6.43
N GLU A 43 -2.72 -0.16 6.68
CA GLU A 43 -1.83 -1.11 6.04
C GLU A 43 -2.55 -1.92 4.97
N LEU A 44 -1.91 -2.08 3.81
CA LEU A 44 -2.30 -3.00 2.76
C LEU A 44 -1.21 -4.04 2.51
N TRP A 45 -1.56 -5.31 2.69
CA TRP A 45 -0.69 -6.42 2.34
C TRP A 45 -1.03 -6.94 0.95
N LEU A 46 -0.11 -6.78 0.01
CA LEU A 46 -0.16 -7.45 -1.29
C LEU A 46 0.56 -8.78 -1.22
N THR A 47 -0.16 -9.86 -1.44
CA THR A 47 0.44 -11.20 -1.49
C THR A 47 1.28 -11.40 -2.75
N THR A 48 2.26 -12.30 -2.68
CA THR A 48 3.00 -12.77 -3.86
C THR A 48 2.07 -13.36 -4.93
N GLU A 49 0.93 -13.92 -4.55
CA GLU A 49 -0.09 -14.42 -5.47
C GLU A 49 -0.75 -13.28 -6.26
N ALA A 50 -1.21 -12.23 -5.58
CA ALA A 50 -1.76 -11.04 -6.24
C ALA A 50 -0.73 -10.39 -7.19
N LEU A 51 0.54 -10.32 -6.76
CA LEU A 51 1.64 -9.80 -7.60
C LEU A 51 1.87 -10.65 -8.86
N LYS A 52 1.73 -11.98 -8.77
CA LYS A 52 1.84 -12.89 -9.91
C LYS A 52 0.64 -12.79 -10.85
N MET A 53 -0.56 -12.69 -10.29
CA MET A 53 -1.82 -12.68 -11.04
C MET A 53 -1.99 -11.39 -11.84
N TYR A 54 -1.83 -10.23 -11.19
CA TYR A 54 -2.06 -8.93 -11.82
C TYR A 54 -0.78 -8.32 -12.42
N GLY A 55 0.38 -8.87 -12.09
CA GLY A 55 1.69 -8.29 -12.39
C GLY A 55 2.11 -7.28 -11.31
N PRO A 56 3.42 -7.13 -11.02
CA PRO A 56 3.86 -6.33 -9.87
C PRO A 56 3.48 -4.84 -9.96
N GLY A 57 3.65 -4.22 -11.13
CA GLY A 57 3.29 -2.81 -11.35
C GLY A 57 1.79 -2.54 -11.18
N PRO A 58 0.91 -3.23 -11.92
CA PRO A 58 -0.54 -3.07 -11.78
C PRO A 58 -1.05 -3.35 -10.37
N ALA A 59 -0.53 -4.40 -9.71
CA ALA A 59 -0.91 -4.74 -8.34
C ALA A 59 -0.58 -3.60 -7.36
N ILE A 60 0.65 -3.07 -7.42
CA ILE A 60 1.05 -1.93 -6.57
C ILE A 60 0.20 -0.69 -6.88
N SER A 61 -0.06 -0.38 -8.15
CA SER A 61 -0.89 0.78 -8.54
C SER A 61 -2.32 0.67 -8.00
N MET A 62 -2.91 -0.53 -8.04
CA MET A 62 -4.23 -0.80 -7.47
C MET A 62 -4.24 -0.60 -5.94
N ALA A 63 -3.24 -1.14 -5.24
CA ALA A 63 -3.14 -0.97 -3.79
C ALA A 63 -2.89 0.48 -3.37
N LEU A 64 -2.05 1.23 -4.09
CA LEU A 64 -1.86 2.67 -3.84
C LEU A 64 -3.16 3.45 -4.07
N SER A 65 -3.96 3.06 -5.06
CA SER A 65 -5.28 3.65 -5.29
C SER A 65 -6.24 3.37 -4.12
N HIS A 66 -6.21 2.16 -3.55
CA HIS A 66 -7.00 1.82 -2.36
C HIS A 66 -6.55 2.60 -1.12
N LEU A 67 -5.23 2.74 -0.89
CA LEU A 67 -4.72 3.58 0.19
C LEU A 67 -5.17 5.04 0.02
N LYS A 68 -5.11 5.57 -1.21
CA LYS A 68 -5.53 6.94 -1.49
C LYS A 68 -7.02 7.16 -1.20
N GLN A 69 -7.88 6.22 -1.59
CA GLN A 69 -9.30 6.26 -1.24
C GLN A 69 -9.53 6.24 0.28
N ALA A 70 -8.76 5.43 1.01
CA ALA A 70 -8.86 5.38 2.47
C ALA A 70 -8.40 6.69 3.13
N VAL A 71 -7.34 7.31 2.59
CA VAL A 71 -6.88 8.65 3.02
C VAL A 71 -7.98 9.69 2.81
N GLU A 72 -8.60 9.71 1.62
CA GLU A 72 -9.67 10.65 1.28
C GLU A 72 -10.93 10.43 2.13
N ALA A 73 -11.22 9.18 2.51
CA ALA A 73 -12.32 8.84 3.43
C ALA A 73 -12.00 9.10 4.91
N GLY A 74 -10.73 9.35 5.24
CA GLY A 74 -10.22 9.46 6.61
C GLY A 74 -9.63 8.14 7.09
N LEU A 75 -8.32 8.16 7.37
CA LEU A 75 -7.61 6.99 7.90
C LEU A 75 -8.14 6.59 9.28
N PRO A 76 -8.17 5.28 9.60
CA PRO A 76 -8.64 4.81 10.88
C PRO A 76 -7.59 5.04 11.98
N GLU A 77 -8.05 5.13 13.22
CA GLU A 77 -7.17 5.20 14.40
C GLU A 77 -6.47 3.87 14.63
N LYS A 78 -5.40 3.89 15.44
CA LYS A 78 -4.77 2.63 15.85
C LYS A 78 -5.68 1.87 16.81
N GLU A 79 -5.73 0.56 16.65
CA GLU A 79 -6.38 -0.35 17.58
C GLU A 79 -5.26 -1.11 18.33
N ASP A 80 -5.25 -1.01 19.66
CA ASP A 80 -4.21 -1.61 20.52
C ASP A 80 -2.76 -1.29 20.10
N GLY A 81 -2.55 -0.09 19.55
CA GLY A 81 -1.23 0.35 19.07
C GLY A 81 -0.84 -0.13 17.66
N ALA A 82 -1.69 -0.93 17.02
CA ALA A 82 -1.51 -1.41 15.65
C ALA A 82 -2.35 -0.61 14.64
N TYR A 83 -1.84 -0.49 13.41
CA TYR A 83 -2.63 0.04 12.30
C TYR A 83 -3.62 -1.03 11.80
N HIS A 84 -4.77 -0.59 11.30
CA HIS A 84 -5.69 -1.49 10.60
C HIS A 84 -4.99 -2.06 9.38
N ARG A 85 -5.21 -3.36 9.11
CA ARG A 85 -4.61 -4.06 7.98
C ARG A 85 -5.68 -4.71 7.11
N THR A 86 -5.60 -4.46 5.82
CA THR A 86 -6.39 -5.15 4.79
C THR A 86 -5.46 -5.97 3.90
N VAL A 87 -5.90 -7.16 3.49
CA VAL A 87 -5.13 -8.07 2.64
C VAL A 87 -5.72 -8.08 1.24
N LEU A 88 -4.88 -7.85 0.23
CA LEU A 88 -5.24 -7.99 -1.18
C LEU A 88 -4.75 -9.36 -1.69
N LEU A 89 -5.72 -10.23 -1.95
CA LEU A 89 -5.53 -11.55 -2.55
C LEU A 89 -5.71 -11.44 -4.08
N GLY A 90 -5.06 -12.34 -4.82
CA GLY A 90 -5.48 -12.58 -6.20
C GLY A 90 -6.77 -13.39 -6.17
N ASP A 91 -7.82 -12.91 -6.84
CA ASP A 91 -9.13 -13.57 -6.92
C ASP A 91 -9.15 -14.70 -7.98
#